data_AF-A0A0Q8V9C0-F1
#
_entry.id   AF-A0A0Q8V9C0-F1
#
_cell.length_a   1.000
_cell.length_b   1.000
_cell.length_c   1.000
_cell.angle_alpha   90.00
_cell.angle_beta   90.00
_cell.angle_gamma   90.00
#
_symmetry.space_group_name_H-M   'P 1'
#
loop_
_entity.id
_entity.type
_entity.pdbx_description
1 polymer ?
#
loop_
_entity_poly.entity_id
_entity_poly.type
_entity_poly.pdbx_seq_one_letter_code
_entity_poly.pdbx_strand_id
1 'polypeptide(L)' 'MWDPPTCSQDVREAREAELEAAAADDRRRRIDELLHEQFCRDAWIGEDEAGRPKPCPVCHAGVSERLARSRGVLA' A
#
# COMPACT_ATOMS: atom_id res chain seq x y z
N MET A 1 13.08 -33.85 -34.70
CA MET A 1 11.96 -33.83 -33.73
C MET A 1 11.87 -32.39 -33.25
N TRP A 2 10.92 -31.63 -33.79
CA TRP A 2 10.68 -30.24 -33.40
C TRP A 2 9.51 -30.29 -32.42
N ASP A 3 9.77 -30.01 -31.16
CA ASP A 3 8.74 -29.88 -30.12
C ASP A 3 8.27 -28.41 -30.08
N PRO A 4 7.03 -28.08 -30.53
CA PRO A 4 6.44 -26.78 -30.30
C PRO A 4 5.58 -26.80 -29.02
N PRO A 5 5.45 -25.67 -28.33
CA PRO A 5 6.37 -25.20 -27.32
C PRO A 5 5.84 -25.48 -25.90
N THR A 6 6.75 -25.75 -24.96
CA THR A 6 6.52 -25.62 -23.50
C THR A 6 5.98 -24.24 -23.10
N CYS A 7 6.14 -23.24 -23.97
CA CYS A 7 5.63 -21.88 -23.85
C CYS A 7 4.15 -21.77 -23.49
N SER A 8 3.26 -22.68 -23.93
CA SER A 8 1.83 -22.53 -23.59
C SER A 8 1.50 -22.91 -22.15
N GLN A 9 2.22 -23.88 -21.58
CA GLN A 9 2.00 -24.33 -20.20
C GLN A 9 2.72 -23.42 -19.21
N ASP A 10 3.96 -23.04 -19.53
CA ASP A 10 4.75 -22.10 -18.73
C ASP A 10 4.06 -20.72 -18.64
N VAL A 11 3.46 -20.24 -19.74
CA VAL A 11 2.70 -18.99 -19.74
C VAL A 11 1.42 -19.09 -18.91
N ARG A 12 0.75 -20.25 -18.91
CA ARG A 12 -0.44 -20.47 -18.09
C ARG A 12 -0.09 -20.49 -16.61
N GLU A 13 0.98 -21.19 -16.24
CA GLU A 13 1.47 -21.28 -14.87
C GLU A 13 1.95 -19.91 -14.37
N ALA A 14 2.69 -19.15 -15.18
CA ALA A 14 3.08 -17.78 -14.86
C ALA A 14 1.86 -16.88 -14.62
N ARG A 15 0.84 -16.97 -15.48
CA ARG A 15 -0.39 -16.20 -15.32
C ARG A 15 -1.18 -16.59 -14.07
N GLU A 16 -1.22 -17.88 -13.73
CA GLU A 16 -1.84 -18.35 -12.48
C GLU A 16 -1.08 -17.83 -11.25
N ALA A 17 0.25 -17.84 -11.28
CA ALA A 17 1.08 -17.29 -10.22
C ALA A 17 0.90 -15.76 -10.06
N GLU A 18 0.79 -15.01 -11.16
CA GLU A 18 0.50 -13.57 -11.15
C GLU A 18 -0.89 -13.28 -10.54
N LEU A 19 -1.89 -14.10 -10.87
CA LEU A 19 -3.24 -13.95 -10.31
C LEU A 19 -3.26 -14.25 -8.81
N GLU A 20 -2.55 -15.28 -8.35
CA GLU A 20 -2.46 -15.59 -6.92
C GLU A 20 -1.71 -14.49 -6.17
N ALA A 21 -0.62 -13.96 -6.74
CA ALA A 21 0.11 -12.83 -6.17
C ALA A 21 -0.78 -11.59 -6.06
N ALA A 22 -1.51 -11.25 -7.13
CA ALA A 22 -2.46 -10.14 -7.12
C ALA A 22 -3.58 -10.32 -6.07
N ALA A 23 -4.08 -11.55 -5.91
CA ALA A 23 -5.08 -11.87 -4.88
C ALA A 23 -4.52 -11.79 -3.46
N ALA A 24 -3.25 -12.15 -3.26
CA ALA A 24 -2.56 -11.98 -1.98
C ALA A 24 -2.34 -10.49 -1.65
N ASP A 25 -1.91 -9.68 -2.63
CA ASP A 25 -1.75 -8.25 -2.46
C ASP A 25 -3.09 -7.53 -2.22
N ASP A 26 -4.19 -7.91 -2.90
CA ASP A 26 -5.52 -7.33 -2.62
C ASP A 26 -5.99 -7.66 -1.20
N ARG A 27 -5.80 -8.91 -0.75
CA ARG A 27 -6.10 -9.30 0.64
C ARG A 27 -5.29 -8.50 1.65
N ARG A 28 -3.99 -8.33 1.39
CA ARG A 28 -3.13 -7.50 2.26
C ARG A 28 -3.61 -6.05 2.29
N ARG A 29 -3.91 -5.47 1.13
CA ARG A 29 -4.40 -4.09 1.04
C ARG A 29 -5.70 -3.88 1.81
N ARG A 30 -6.63 -4.83 1.72
CA ARG A 30 -7.89 -4.78 2.49
C ARG A 30 -7.66 -4.88 4.00
N ILE A 31 -6.73 -5.71 4.44
CA ILE A 31 -6.37 -5.80 5.86
C ILE A 31 -5.77 -4.46 6.33
N ASP A 32 -4.87 -3.89 5.54
CA ASP A 32 -4.26 -2.60 5.86
C ASP A 32 -5.31 -1.47 5.90
N GLU A 33 -6.27 -1.46 4.97
CA GLU A 33 -7.42 -0.53 4.97
C GLU A 33 -8.27 -0.69 6.24
N LEU A 34 -8.63 -1.92 6.64
CA LEU A 34 -9.44 -2.18 7.84
C LEU A 34 -8.72 -1.83 9.14
N LEU A 35 -7.42 -2.12 9.23
CA LEU A 35 -6.60 -1.72 10.38
C LEU A 35 -6.50 -0.20 10.43
N HIS A 36 -6.32 0.43 9.27
CA HIS A 36 -6.26 1.88 9.17
C HIS A 36 -7.57 2.54 9.63
N GLU A 37 -8.74 2.04 9.23
CA GLU A 37 -10.04 2.53 9.72
C GLU A 37 -10.20 2.39 11.24
N GLN A 38 -9.65 1.34 11.85
CA GLN A 38 -9.68 1.16 13.31
C GLN A 38 -8.81 2.15 14.07
N PHE A 39 -7.60 2.41 13.57
CA PHE A 39 -6.62 3.26 14.28
C PHE A 39 -6.70 4.72 13.87
N CYS A 40 -7.30 5.04 12.73
CA CYS A 40 -7.42 6.40 12.24
C CYS A 40 -8.75 7.02 12.69
N ARG A 41 -8.74 7.66 13.86
CA ARG A 41 -9.88 8.41 14.34
C ARG A 41 -9.88 9.79 13.66
N ASP A 42 -10.88 10.05 12.82
CA ASP A 42 -11.09 11.32 12.11
C ASP A 42 -9.91 11.80 11.24
N ALA A 43 -9.15 10.88 10.66
CA ALA A 43 -7.98 11.19 9.82
C ALA A 43 -6.74 11.71 10.57
N TRP A 44 -6.71 11.63 11.91
CA TRP A 44 -5.59 12.03 12.76
C TRP A 44 -5.06 10.84 13.56
N ILE A 45 -3.74 10.79 13.76
CA ILE A 45 -3.04 9.68 14.45
C ILE A 45 -2.45 10.08 15.81
N GLY A 46 -2.75 11.30 16.28
CA GLY A 46 -2.26 11.84 17.55
C GLY A 46 -1.72 13.26 17.40
N GLU A 47 -0.81 13.66 18.28
CA GLU A 47 -0.21 14.99 18.28
C GLU A 47 1.33 14.90 18.13
N ASP A 48 1.96 15.97 17.64
CA ASP A 48 3.40 16.13 17.64
C ASP A 48 3.93 16.70 18.97
N GLU A 49 5.26 16.80 19.11
CA GLU A 49 5.88 17.31 20.33
C GLU A 49 5.51 18.76 20.66
N ALA A 50 4.94 19.50 19.70
CA ALA A 50 4.44 20.86 19.87
C ALA A 50 2.92 20.90 20.09
N GLY A 51 2.25 19.76 20.28
CA GLY A 51 0.82 19.66 20.48
C GLY A 51 -0.02 19.90 19.22
N ARG A 52 0.57 19.83 18.02
CA ARG A 52 -0.19 19.95 16.76
C ARG A 52 -0.69 18.58 16.32
N PRO A 53 -1.92 18.48 15.80
CA PRO A 53 -2.45 17.19 15.39
C PRO A 53 -1.64 16.64 14.20
N LYS A 54 -1.28 15.35 14.27
CA LYS A 54 -0.54 14.60 13.25
C LYS A 54 -1.54 14.00 12.26
N PRO A 55 -1.53 14.42 10.99
CA PRO A 55 -2.40 13.85 9.99
C PRO A 55 -2.01 12.40 9.73
N CYS A 56 -2.98 11.56 9.41
CA CYS A 56 -2.67 10.21 8.98
C CYS A 56 -1.98 10.23 7.60
N PRO A 57 -0.85 9.51 7.42
CA PRO A 57 -0.19 9.41 6.12
C PRO A 57 -1.04 8.73 5.04
N VAL A 58 -2.07 7.95 5.44
CA VAL A 58 -2.95 7.23 4.51
C VAL A 58 -4.15 8.11 4.12
N CYS A 59 -5.00 8.55 5.07
CA CYS A 59 -6.13 9.46 4.76
C CYS A 59 -5.72 10.83 4.22
N HIS A 60 -4.61 11.38 4.70
CA HIS A 60 -4.16 12.74 4.41
C HIS A 60 -2.73 12.74 3.88
N ALA A 61 -2.41 11.84 2.95
CA ALA A 61 -1.09 11.73 2.32
C ALA A 61 -0.55 13.09 1.86
N GLY A 62 -1.37 13.91 1.19
CA GLY A 62 -0.96 15.23 0.71
C GLY A 62 -0.73 16.30 1.80
N VAL A 63 -1.32 16.14 2.99
CA VAL A 63 -1.03 17.01 4.16
C VAL A 63 0.25 16.53 4.84
N SER A 64 0.39 15.21 5.00
CA SER A 64 1.58 14.56 5.55
C SER A 64 2.84 14.88 4.73
N GLU A 65 2.75 14.85 3.40
CA GLU A 65 3.86 15.18 2.49
C GLU A 65 4.26 16.66 2.59
N ARG A 66 3.29 17.58 2.61
CA ARG A 66 3.58 19.02 2.81
C ARG A 66 4.21 19.29 4.16
N LEU A 67 3.77 18.60 5.22
CA LEU A 67 4.31 18.73 6.56
C LEU A 67 5.73 18.15 6.66
N ALA A 68 5.99 17.04 5.97
CA ALA A 68 7.31 16.43 5.90
C ALA A 68 8.31 17.29 5.12
N ARG A 69 7.88 17.90 4.00
CA ARG A 69 8.70 18.87 3.24
C ARG A 69 9.00 20.14 4.04
N SER A 70 8.01 20.71 4.72
CA SER A 70 8.22 21.92 5.54
C SER A 70 9.13 21.68 6.74
N ARG A 71 9.26 20.42 7.18
CA ARG A 71 10.17 19.98 8.26
C ARG A 71 11.51 19.44 7.76
N GLY A 72 11.75 19.41 6.44
CA GLY A 72 13.00 18.91 5.84
C GLY A 72 13.21 17.39 5.93
N VAL A 73 12.14 16.62 6.17
CA VAL A 73 12.20 15.15 6.31
C VAL A 73 12.12 14.45 4.95
N LEU A 74 11.43 15.05 3.99
CA LEU A 74 11.38 14.60 2.60
C LEU A 74 11.95 15.69 1.69
N ALA A 75 12.90 15.31 0.83
CA ALA A 75 13.48 16.16 -0.21
C ALA A 75 12.51 16.34 -1.40
#